data_AF-A0A6I2KWZ3-F1
#
_entry.id   AF-A0A6I2KWZ3-F1
#
_cell.length_a   1.000
_cell.length_b   1.000
_cell.length_c   1.000
_cell.angle_alpha   90.00
_cell.angle_beta   90.00
_cell.angle_gamma   90.00
#
_symmetry.space_group_name_H-M   'P 1'
#
loop_
_entity.id
_entity.type
_entity.pdbx_description
1 polymer ?
#
loop_
_entity_poly.entity_id
_entity_poly.type
_entity_poly.pdbx_seq_one_letter_code
_entity_poly.pdbx_strand_id
1 'polypeptide(L)'
;MRAAPPPSTQRSAPRHVLLAVLLALAAQIGWQAKQASPRAHAHDLPPAPSLAALQLAALGDPVALSKATMLYVQGFDEQAGVSIAWRELDYGRVIGWLQRVLDLDPRGQYPLLAASEVYGAVTDPVRARQMLDFVYARYAEDPNRRWPWLANAALVAKHRLHDLPLARRYAAAIRQQATGAGVPPWARELEIFIAEDMNERDAARALIGGMLQSGQITDPHELQFLARRLDQLNADHKQDHKP
;
A
#
# COMPACT_ATOMS: atom_id res chain seq x y z
N MET A 1 -15.95 22.77 -57.35
CA MET A 1 -14.88 21.77 -57.54
C MET A 1 -14.25 21.48 -56.18
N ARG A 2 -14.51 20.29 -55.59
CA ARG A 2 -13.94 19.85 -54.31
C ARG A 2 -12.81 18.86 -54.64
N ALA A 3 -11.58 19.20 -54.30
CA ALA A 3 -10.41 18.36 -54.52
C ALA A 3 -10.48 17.10 -53.62
N ALA A 4 -10.22 15.93 -54.20
CA ALA A 4 -10.15 14.66 -53.49
C ALA A 4 -8.89 14.59 -52.61
N PRO A 5 -8.95 13.97 -51.41
CA PRO A 5 -7.77 13.79 -50.56
C PRO A 5 -6.80 12.75 -51.16
N PRO A 6 -5.48 12.87 -50.93
CA PRO A 6 -4.49 11.96 -51.48
C PRO A 6 -4.59 10.55 -50.83
N PRO A 7 -4.26 9.48 -51.57
CA PRO A 7 -4.31 8.12 -51.03
C PRO A 7 -3.22 7.89 -49.99
N SER A 8 -3.60 7.29 -48.86
CA SER A 8 -2.68 6.82 -47.83
C SER A 8 -1.77 5.72 -48.39
N THR A 9 -0.49 6.01 -48.55
CA THR A 9 0.53 5.02 -48.92
C THR A 9 0.76 4.06 -47.76
N GLN A 10 0.10 2.91 -47.77
CA GLN A 10 0.49 1.80 -46.91
C GLN A 10 1.83 1.27 -47.41
N ARG A 11 2.92 1.54 -46.67
CA ARG A 11 4.20 0.86 -46.89
C ARG A 11 4.01 -0.62 -46.63
N SER A 12 3.87 -1.42 -47.69
CA SER A 12 3.96 -2.87 -47.58
C SER A 12 5.35 -3.22 -47.07
N ALA A 13 5.41 -3.81 -45.88
CA ALA A 13 6.65 -4.33 -45.34
C ALA A 13 7.23 -5.38 -46.32
N PRO A 14 8.56 -5.40 -46.53
CA PRO A 14 9.18 -6.38 -47.41
C PRO A 14 8.83 -7.81 -46.95
N ARG A 15 8.52 -8.70 -47.89
CA ARG A 15 8.07 -10.07 -47.60
C ARG A 15 9.03 -10.85 -46.69
N HIS A 16 10.33 -10.57 -46.77
CA HIS A 16 11.35 -11.17 -45.91
C HIS A 16 11.27 -10.70 -44.46
N VAL A 17 10.91 -9.44 -44.20
CA VAL A 17 10.67 -8.92 -42.84
C VAL A 17 9.43 -9.58 -42.25
N LEU A 18 8.38 -9.72 -43.06
CA LEU A 18 7.14 -10.37 -42.64
C LEU A 18 7.36 -11.86 -42.35
N LEU A 19 8.15 -12.56 -43.17
CA LEU A 19 8.60 -13.92 -42.93
C LEU A 19 9.47 -14.05 -41.67
N ALA A 20 10.41 -13.13 -41.44
CA ALA A 20 11.25 -13.13 -40.25
C ALA A 20 10.41 -12.90 -38.98
N VAL A 21 9.43 -11.99 -39.02
CA VAL A 21 8.50 -11.76 -37.93
C VAL A 21 7.63 -12.99 -37.68
N LEU A 22 7.09 -13.63 -38.73
CA LEU A 22 6.31 -14.85 -38.59
C LEU A 22 7.12 -16.02 -38.03
N LEU A 23 8.38 -16.16 -38.45
CA LEU A 23 9.31 -17.16 -37.91
C LEU A 23 9.64 -16.88 -36.45
N ALA A 24 9.92 -15.63 -36.08
CA ALA A 24 10.14 -15.23 -34.70
C ALA A 24 8.89 -15.46 -33.84
N LEU A 25 7.70 -15.16 -34.37
CA LEU A 25 6.43 -15.39 -33.68
C LEU A 25 6.17 -16.90 -33.49
N ALA A 26 6.43 -17.71 -34.52
CA ALA A 26 6.29 -19.16 -34.44
C ALA A 26 7.30 -19.78 -33.48
N ALA A 27 8.54 -19.30 -33.47
CA ALA A 27 9.56 -19.69 -32.50
C ALA A 27 9.15 -19.28 -31.07
N GLN A 28 8.59 -18.08 -30.89
CA GLN A 28 8.11 -17.59 -29.61
C GLN A 28 6.90 -18.41 -29.10
N ILE A 29 5.95 -18.74 -29.97
CA ILE A 29 4.80 -19.60 -29.64
C ILE A 29 5.28 -21.03 -29.34
N GLY A 30 6.19 -21.58 -30.13
CA GLY A 30 6.78 -22.90 -29.88
C GLY A 30 7.56 -22.94 -28.57
N TRP A 31 8.28 -21.87 -28.24
CA TRP A 31 8.98 -21.71 -26.97
C TRP A 31 8.00 -21.56 -25.79
N GLN A 32 6.91 -20.80 -25.94
CA GLN A 32 5.87 -20.67 -24.92
C GLN A 32 5.04 -21.95 -24.75
N ALA A 33 4.79 -22.71 -25.81
CA ALA A 33 4.11 -23.99 -25.73
C ALA A 33 4.99 -25.10 -25.10
N LYS A 34 6.32 -24.95 -25.22
CA LYS A 34 7.31 -25.81 -24.55
C LYS A 34 7.59 -25.41 -23.11
N GLN A 35 7.39 -24.15 -22.75
CA GLN A 35 7.21 -23.78 -21.36
C GLN A 35 5.93 -24.48 -20.92
N ALA A 36 6.06 -25.56 -20.15
CA ALA A 36 4.90 -26.20 -19.53
C ALA A 36 4.07 -25.09 -18.89
N SER A 37 2.75 -25.07 -19.15
CA SER A 37 1.82 -24.17 -18.44
C SER A 37 2.28 -24.12 -16.99
N PRO A 38 2.59 -22.93 -16.42
CA PRO A 38 3.05 -22.85 -15.05
C PRO A 38 2.06 -23.62 -14.21
N ARG A 39 2.40 -24.84 -13.82
CA ARG A 39 1.58 -25.61 -12.90
C ARG A 39 1.70 -24.77 -11.64
N ALA A 40 0.56 -24.23 -11.20
CA ALA A 40 0.41 -23.50 -9.95
C ALA A 40 0.83 -24.41 -8.79
N HIS A 41 2.14 -24.54 -8.64
CA HIS A 41 2.78 -24.97 -7.42
C HIS A 41 3.17 -23.67 -6.76
N ALA A 42 2.80 -23.50 -5.49
CA ALA A 42 3.38 -22.52 -4.60
C ALA A 42 4.88 -22.82 -4.42
N HIS A 43 5.67 -22.69 -5.49
CA HIS A 43 7.09 -22.56 -5.35
C HIS A 43 7.28 -21.20 -4.70
N ASP A 44 7.86 -21.17 -3.52
CA ASP A 44 8.11 -19.91 -2.83
C ASP A 44 8.89 -18.97 -3.75
N LEU A 45 8.55 -17.67 -3.73
CA LEU A 45 9.39 -16.61 -4.30
C LEU A 45 10.85 -16.88 -3.94
N PRO A 46 11.82 -16.81 -4.86
CA PRO A 46 13.22 -16.92 -4.47
C PRO A 46 13.57 -15.81 -3.46
N PRO A 47 14.59 -16.01 -2.59
CA PRO A 47 15.03 -14.94 -1.70
C PRO A 47 15.42 -13.71 -2.51
N ALA A 48 15.08 -12.53 -1.99
CA ALA A 48 15.37 -11.28 -2.69
C ALA A 48 16.89 -11.11 -2.93
N PRO A 49 17.32 -10.75 -4.15
CA PRO A 49 18.74 -10.55 -4.49
C PRO A 49 19.38 -9.51 -3.57
N SER A 50 20.71 -9.54 -3.40
CA SER A 50 21.42 -8.52 -2.61
C SER A 50 21.31 -7.12 -3.25
N LEU A 51 21.46 -6.07 -2.43
CA LEU A 51 21.21 -4.70 -2.88
C LEU A 51 22.29 -4.30 -3.89
N ALA A 52 23.53 -4.73 -3.64
CA ALA A 52 24.65 -4.58 -4.55
C ALA A 52 24.38 -5.26 -5.91
N ALA A 53 23.81 -6.47 -5.91
CA ALA A 53 23.47 -7.15 -7.17
C ALA A 53 22.40 -6.38 -7.96
N LEU A 54 21.39 -5.84 -7.27
CA LEU A 54 20.36 -5.02 -7.91
C LEU A 54 20.91 -3.68 -8.40
N GLN A 55 21.79 -3.02 -7.65
CA GLN A 55 22.43 -1.77 -8.08
C GLN A 55 23.28 -1.98 -9.34
N LEU A 56 23.98 -3.11 -9.45
CA LEU A 56 24.70 -3.47 -10.67
C LEU A 56 23.74 -3.76 -11.83
N ALA A 57 22.66 -4.52 -11.57
CA ALA A 57 21.64 -4.86 -12.57
C ALA A 57 20.85 -3.63 -13.04
N ALA A 58 20.75 -2.58 -12.23
CA ALA A 58 20.04 -1.35 -12.55
C ALA A 58 20.73 -0.57 -13.69
N LEU A 59 22.02 -0.82 -13.94
CA LEU A 59 22.80 -0.18 -15.00
C LEU A 59 22.70 1.36 -14.99
N GLY A 60 22.53 1.95 -13.81
CA GLY A 60 22.39 3.40 -13.61
C GLY A 60 20.96 3.93 -13.46
N ASP A 61 19.92 3.11 -13.68
CA ASP A 61 18.52 3.49 -13.45
C ASP A 61 17.84 2.57 -12.39
N PRO A 62 18.01 2.88 -11.09
CA PRO A 62 17.42 2.08 -10.02
C PRO A 62 15.89 2.19 -9.98
N VAL A 63 15.29 3.27 -10.49
CA VAL A 63 13.83 3.48 -10.47
C VAL A 63 13.16 2.59 -11.51
N ALA A 64 13.73 2.46 -12.71
CA ALA A 64 13.24 1.52 -13.71
C ALA A 64 13.34 0.08 -13.20
N LEU A 65 14.46 -0.29 -12.56
CA LEU A 65 14.62 -1.62 -11.98
C LEU A 65 13.65 -1.87 -10.82
N SER A 66 13.37 -0.87 -9.99
CA SER A 66 12.37 -0.96 -8.91
C SER A 66 11.00 -1.36 -9.46
N LYS A 67 10.54 -0.69 -10.53
CA LYS A 67 9.27 -1.01 -11.20
C LYS A 67 9.27 -2.39 -11.85
N ALA A 68 10.35 -2.76 -12.54
CA ALA A 68 10.49 -4.09 -13.13
C ALA A 68 10.47 -5.20 -12.06
N THR A 69 11.13 -4.96 -10.93
CA THR A 69 11.14 -5.86 -9.78
C THR A 69 9.75 -6.01 -9.18
N MET A 70 9.00 -4.92 -9.07
CA MET A 70 7.63 -4.97 -8.60
C MET A 70 6.73 -5.79 -9.53
N LEU A 71 6.85 -5.59 -10.85
CA LEU A 71 6.11 -6.37 -11.84
C LEU A 71 6.48 -7.86 -11.78
N TYR A 72 7.73 -8.19 -11.51
CA TYR A 72 8.18 -9.56 -11.30
C TYR A 72 7.47 -10.22 -10.11
N VAL A 73 7.40 -9.53 -8.97
CA VAL A 73 6.69 -10.03 -7.77
C VAL A 73 5.20 -10.24 -8.08
N GLN A 74 4.55 -9.30 -8.76
CA GLN A 74 3.13 -9.40 -9.10
C GLN A 74 2.82 -10.52 -10.09
N GLY A 75 3.65 -10.66 -11.12
CA GLY A 75 3.50 -11.74 -12.10
C GLY A 75 3.64 -13.13 -11.48
N PHE A 76 4.36 -13.25 -10.37
CA PHE A 76 4.49 -14.50 -9.63
C PHE A 76 3.18 -14.87 -8.91
N ASP A 77 2.46 -13.88 -8.37
CA ASP A 77 1.19 -14.09 -7.67
C ASP A 77 0.04 -14.47 -8.62
N GLU A 78 -0.01 -13.86 -9.81
CA GLU A 78 -1.07 -14.13 -10.80
C GLU A 78 -1.05 -15.57 -11.34
N GLN A 79 0.14 -16.18 -11.42
CA GLN A 79 0.30 -17.55 -11.94
C GLN A 79 -0.24 -18.64 -10.99
N ALA A 80 -0.28 -18.36 -9.68
CA ALA A 80 -0.70 -19.33 -8.67
C ALA A 80 -2.22 -19.34 -8.40
N GLY A 81 -2.99 -18.44 -9.04
CA GLY A 81 -4.41 -18.25 -8.77
C GLY A 81 -4.64 -17.47 -7.47
N VAL A 82 -5.34 -16.35 -7.58
CA VAL A 82 -5.45 -15.26 -6.59
C VAL A 82 -5.66 -15.75 -5.14
N SER A 83 -6.55 -16.71 -4.89
CA SER A 83 -6.91 -17.14 -3.52
C SER A 83 -6.06 -18.26 -2.91
N ILE A 84 -5.27 -18.99 -3.70
CA ILE A 84 -4.37 -20.06 -3.20
C ILE A 84 -2.96 -19.48 -2.98
N ALA A 85 -2.52 -18.63 -3.91
CA ALA A 85 -1.23 -17.94 -3.85
C ALA A 85 -0.99 -17.26 -2.48
N TRP A 86 -1.89 -16.40 -2.04
CA TRP A 86 -1.63 -15.54 -0.86
C TRP A 86 -1.57 -16.27 0.47
N ARG A 87 -2.14 -17.48 0.57
CA ARG A 87 -2.11 -18.32 1.78
C ARG A 87 -0.92 -19.26 1.83
N GLU A 88 -0.22 -19.46 0.72
CA GLU A 88 0.94 -20.36 0.66
C GLU A 88 2.26 -19.59 0.49
N LEU A 89 2.21 -18.30 0.13
CA LEU A 89 3.39 -17.43 0.05
C LEU A 89 4.15 -17.30 1.38
N ASP A 90 5.48 -17.29 1.28
CA ASP A 90 6.40 -16.88 2.34
C ASP A 90 6.46 -15.34 2.43
N TYR A 91 5.78 -14.79 3.46
CA TYR A 91 5.68 -13.35 3.68
C TYR A 91 7.03 -12.72 4.03
N GLY A 92 7.98 -13.49 4.57
CA GLY A 92 9.34 -13.00 4.78
C GLY A 92 10.03 -12.68 3.45
N ARG A 93 9.80 -13.50 2.42
CA ARG A 93 10.35 -13.26 1.08
C ARG A 93 9.65 -12.13 0.37
N VAL A 94 8.32 -12.04 0.46
CA VAL A 94 7.55 -10.91 -0.08
C VAL A 94 8.06 -9.60 0.55
N ILE A 95 8.20 -9.55 1.88
CA ILE A 95 8.77 -8.38 2.58
C ILE A 95 10.18 -8.09 2.05
N GLY A 96 11.04 -9.09 1.91
CA GLY A 96 12.38 -8.91 1.35
C GLY A 96 12.37 -8.26 -0.03
N TRP A 97 11.46 -8.69 -0.92
CA TRP A 97 11.31 -8.09 -2.24
C TRP A 97 10.76 -6.65 -2.17
N LEU A 98 9.69 -6.41 -1.41
CA LEU A 98 9.12 -5.07 -1.25
C LEU A 98 10.14 -4.09 -0.65
N GLN A 99 10.95 -4.56 0.30
CA GLN A 99 12.09 -3.82 0.83
C GLN A 99 13.06 -3.43 -0.29
N ARG A 100 13.45 -4.36 -1.17
CA ARG A 100 14.39 -4.03 -2.25
C ARG A 100 13.81 -3.07 -3.28
N VAL A 101 12.52 -3.16 -3.55
CA VAL A 101 11.83 -2.20 -4.41
C VAL A 101 11.89 -0.79 -3.81
N LEU A 102 11.69 -0.66 -2.49
CA LEU A 102 11.84 0.61 -1.77
C LEU A 102 13.29 1.08 -1.65
N ASP A 103 14.24 0.17 -1.47
CA ASP A 103 15.66 0.53 -1.38
C ASP A 103 16.18 1.06 -2.73
N LEU A 104 15.61 0.58 -3.85
CA LEU A 104 15.88 1.07 -5.20
C LEU A 104 15.13 2.38 -5.52
N ASP A 105 13.88 2.52 -5.07
CA ASP A 105 13.09 3.76 -5.18
C ASP A 105 12.50 4.16 -3.80
N PRO A 106 13.23 4.94 -2.99
CA PRO A 106 12.77 5.35 -1.66
C PRO A 106 11.53 6.25 -1.68
N ARG A 107 11.23 6.86 -2.84
CA ARG A 107 10.06 7.73 -3.01
C ARG A 107 8.83 6.93 -3.47
N GLY A 108 9.03 5.67 -3.87
CA GLY A 108 8.00 4.76 -4.31
C GLY A 108 6.95 4.54 -3.23
N GLN A 109 5.67 4.68 -3.62
CA GLN A 109 4.52 4.42 -2.73
C GLN A 109 3.92 3.03 -2.95
N TYR A 110 4.14 2.48 -4.15
CA TYR A 110 3.51 1.25 -4.58
C TYR A 110 3.82 0.02 -3.70
N PRO A 111 5.06 -0.17 -3.19
CA PRO A 111 5.34 -1.30 -2.30
C PRO A 111 4.54 -1.25 -0.99
N LEU A 112 4.27 -0.03 -0.49
CA LEU A 112 3.50 0.18 0.74
C LEU A 112 1.99 0.04 0.50
N LEU A 113 1.51 0.46 -0.67
CA LEU A 113 0.15 0.14 -1.14
C LEU A 113 -0.02 -1.38 -1.20
N ALA A 114 0.87 -2.09 -1.90
CA ALA A 114 0.79 -3.54 -2.03
C ALA A 114 0.86 -4.24 -0.66
N ALA A 115 1.76 -3.81 0.22
CA ALA A 115 1.84 -4.35 1.58
C ALA A 115 0.56 -4.13 2.40
N SER A 116 -0.04 -2.94 2.35
CA SER A 116 -1.21 -2.63 3.18
C SER A 116 -2.53 -3.13 2.59
N GLU A 117 -2.75 -3.00 1.27
CA GLU A 117 -4.02 -3.31 0.62
C GLU A 117 -4.10 -4.72 0.04
N VAL A 118 -2.99 -5.26 -0.48
CA VAL A 118 -2.98 -6.57 -1.14
C VAL A 118 -2.56 -7.65 -0.15
N TYR A 119 -1.33 -7.59 0.36
CA TYR A 119 -0.78 -8.61 1.25
C TYR A 119 -1.27 -8.46 2.69
N GLY A 120 -1.60 -7.25 3.13
CA GLY A 120 -2.20 -6.98 4.44
C GLY A 120 -3.65 -7.42 4.55
N ALA A 121 -4.33 -7.65 3.42
CA ALA A 121 -5.71 -8.11 3.35
C ALA A 121 -5.86 -9.64 3.34
N VAL A 122 -4.86 -10.38 3.83
CA VAL A 122 -4.97 -11.84 4.02
C VAL A 122 -5.80 -12.18 5.27
N THR A 123 -6.44 -13.35 5.29
CA THR A 123 -7.23 -13.83 6.45
C THR A 123 -6.33 -14.28 7.62
N ASP A 124 -5.08 -14.66 7.35
CA ASP A 124 -4.13 -15.09 8.38
C ASP A 124 -3.62 -13.88 9.20
N PRO A 125 -3.92 -13.81 10.51
CA PRO A 125 -3.58 -12.66 11.33
C PRO A 125 -2.08 -12.46 11.53
N VAL A 126 -1.28 -13.54 11.51
CA VAL A 126 0.18 -13.44 11.70
C VAL A 126 0.81 -12.77 10.48
N ARG A 127 0.40 -13.19 9.29
CA ARG A 127 0.91 -12.67 8.02
C ARG A 127 0.47 -11.24 7.75
N ALA A 128 -0.79 -10.94 8.03
CA ALA A 128 -1.29 -9.56 7.98
C ALA A 128 -0.48 -8.68 8.93
N ARG A 129 -0.24 -9.12 10.18
CA ARG A 129 0.61 -8.38 11.13
C ARG A 129 2.02 -8.11 10.59
N GLN A 130 2.68 -9.10 9.96
CA GLN A 130 4.01 -8.89 9.35
C GLN A 130 4.01 -7.77 8.30
N MET A 131 2.97 -7.68 7.46
CA MET A 131 2.85 -6.61 6.46
C MET A 131 2.56 -5.25 7.10
N LEU A 132 1.70 -5.22 8.12
CA LEU A 132 1.39 -4.02 8.88
C LEU A 132 2.65 -3.48 9.59
N ASP A 133 3.45 -4.36 10.19
CA ASP A 133 4.72 -4.00 10.83
C ASP A 133 5.73 -3.45 9.81
N PHE A 134 5.79 -4.04 8.62
CA PHE A 134 6.61 -3.51 7.52
C PHE A 134 6.18 -2.10 7.11
N VAL A 135 4.88 -1.86 6.92
CA VAL A 135 4.34 -0.53 6.58
C VAL A 135 4.66 0.48 7.68
N TYR A 136 4.48 0.10 8.95
CA TYR A 136 4.77 0.96 10.08
C TYR A 136 6.27 1.29 10.20
N ALA A 137 7.16 0.32 9.99
CA ALA A 137 8.60 0.53 10.01
C ALA A 137 9.04 1.54 8.93
N ARG A 138 8.46 1.44 7.73
CA ARG A 138 8.77 2.34 6.62
C ARG A 138 8.04 3.68 6.72
N TYR A 139 6.92 3.77 7.43
CA TYR A 139 6.16 5.02 7.57
C TYR A 139 7.01 6.18 8.11
N ALA A 140 7.86 5.91 9.11
CA ALA A 140 8.68 6.92 9.77
C ALA A 140 9.68 7.62 8.83
N GLU A 141 10.02 7.02 7.68
CA GLU A 141 10.94 7.63 6.70
C GLU A 141 10.31 8.82 5.95
N ASP A 142 9.00 8.79 5.71
CA ASP A 142 8.27 9.90 5.08
C ASP A 142 6.80 9.94 5.56
N PRO A 143 6.56 10.41 6.80
CA PRO A 143 5.24 10.39 7.44
C PRO A 143 4.16 11.15 6.64
N ASN A 144 4.55 12.24 5.99
CA ASN A 144 3.63 13.14 5.28
C ASN A 144 3.16 12.58 3.93
N ARG A 145 3.89 11.61 3.34
CA ARG A 145 3.47 10.93 2.11
C ARG A 145 2.92 9.54 2.34
N ARG A 146 3.41 8.84 3.37
CA ARG A 146 3.10 7.44 3.65
C ARG A 146 1.92 7.24 4.61
N TRP A 147 1.31 8.33 5.09
CA TRP A 147 0.13 8.28 5.97
C TRP A 147 -1.04 7.46 5.43
N PRO A 148 -1.38 7.42 4.11
CA PRO A 148 -2.54 6.66 3.65
C PRO A 148 -2.37 5.17 3.90
N TRP A 149 -1.16 4.64 3.71
CA TRP A 149 -0.85 3.23 3.90
C TRP A 149 -0.90 2.85 5.38
N LEU A 150 -0.45 3.74 6.27
CA LEU A 150 -0.56 3.52 7.70
C LEU A 150 -2.01 3.65 8.19
N ALA A 151 -2.80 4.54 7.60
CA ALA A 151 -4.24 4.66 7.90
C ALA A 151 -4.97 3.37 7.50
N ASN A 152 -4.69 2.84 6.30
CA ASN A 152 -5.22 1.55 5.88
C ASN A 152 -4.77 0.41 6.82
N ALA A 153 -3.49 0.38 7.22
CA ALA A 153 -2.98 -0.58 8.19
C ALA A 153 -3.72 -0.51 9.56
N ALA A 154 -4.05 0.70 10.03
CA ALA A 154 -4.84 0.90 11.25
C ALA A 154 -6.27 0.34 11.09
N LEU A 155 -6.90 0.54 9.94
CA LEU A 155 -8.23 -0.02 9.64
C LEU A 155 -8.20 -1.54 9.55
N VAL A 156 -7.17 -2.12 8.92
CA VAL A 156 -6.97 -3.58 8.88
C VAL A 156 -6.78 -4.15 10.28
N ALA A 157 -5.95 -3.49 11.11
CA ALA A 157 -5.75 -3.89 12.51
C ALA A 157 -7.07 -3.88 13.30
N LYS A 158 -7.89 -2.84 13.13
CA LYS A 158 -9.21 -2.71 13.77
C LYS A 158 -10.19 -3.78 13.29
N HIS A 159 -10.39 -3.91 11.98
CA HIS A 159 -11.53 -4.65 11.43
C HIS A 159 -11.25 -6.12 11.18
N ARG A 160 -9.99 -6.51 10.95
CA ARG A 160 -9.62 -7.89 10.62
C ARG A 160 -8.84 -8.57 11.73
N LEU A 161 -7.86 -7.88 12.30
CA LEU A 161 -7.09 -8.42 13.43
C LEU A 161 -7.83 -8.28 14.75
N HIS A 162 -8.85 -7.42 14.81
CA HIS A 162 -9.55 -7.04 16.03
C HIS A 162 -8.60 -6.56 17.13
N ASP A 163 -7.47 -5.96 16.73
CA ASP A 163 -6.42 -5.46 17.61
C ASP A 163 -6.52 -3.93 17.67
N LEU A 164 -7.44 -3.47 18.53
CA LEU A 164 -7.65 -2.04 18.76
C LEU A 164 -6.41 -1.32 19.32
N PRO A 165 -5.64 -1.90 20.27
CA PRO A 165 -4.38 -1.30 20.70
C PRO A 165 -3.39 -1.06 19.55
N LEU A 166 -3.23 -2.02 18.63
CA LEU A 166 -2.37 -1.86 17.46
C LEU A 166 -2.91 -0.78 16.51
N ALA A 167 -4.23 -0.78 16.25
CA ALA A 167 -4.87 0.22 15.41
C ALA A 167 -4.66 1.64 15.97
N ARG A 168 -4.81 1.80 17.30
CA ARG A 168 -4.59 3.08 17.99
C ARG A 168 -3.14 3.51 17.91
N ARG A 169 -2.18 2.59 18.07
CA ARG A 169 -0.74 2.89 17.92
C ARG A 169 -0.43 3.48 16.55
N TYR A 170 -1.02 2.92 15.49
CA TYR A 170 -0.84 3.42 14.13
C TYR A 170 -1.50 4.79 13.93
N ALA A 171 -2.72 4.97 14.42
CA ALA A 171 -3.42 6.26 14.33
C ALA A 171 -2.71 7.37 15.14
N ALA A 172 -2.18 7.04 16.31
CA ALA A 172 -1.37 7.94 17.12
C ALA A 172 -0.10 8.39 16.39
N ALA A 173 0.58 7.46 15.69
CA ALA A 173 1.74 7.79 14.89
C ALA A 173 1.39 8.76 13.74
N ILE A 174 0.25 8.57 13.08
CA ILE A 174 -0.26 9.51 12.06
C ILE A 174 -0.46 10.89 12.65
N ARG A 175 -1.20 11.00 13.76
CA ARG A 175 -1.46 12.30 14.40
C ARG A 175 -0.19 13.03 14.82
N GLN A 176 0.81 12.30 15.32
CA GLN A 176 2.04 12.89 15.84
C GLN A 176 3.05 13.28 14.77
N GLN A 177 3.14 12.52 13.66
CA GLN A 177 4.22 12.67 12.68
C GLN A 177 3.77 13.23 11.33
N ALA A 178 2.52 13.00 10.93
CA ALA A 178 1.97 13.50 9.66
C ALA A 178 1.34 14.89 9.84
N THR A 179 2.18 15.91 10.05
CA THR A 179 1.77 17.31 10.27
C THR A 179 1.80 18.18 9.00
N GLY A 180 2.08 17.59 7.85
CA GLY A 180 2.14 18.30 6.58
C GLY A 180 0.78 18.83 6.11
N ALA A 181 0.78 19.94 5.39
CA ALA A 181 -0.45 20.58 4.86
C ALA A 181 -1.27 19.70 3.90
N GLY A 182 -0.67 18.63 3.35
CA GLY A 182 -1.35 17.65 2.49
C GLY A 182 -2.06 16.52 3.25
N VAL A 183 -1.97 16.49 4.59
CA VAL A 183 -2.59 15.45 5.41
C VAL A 183 -4.00 15.91 5.80
N PRO A 184 -5.05 15.16 5.42
CA PRO A 184 -6.41 15.58 5.71
C PRO A 184 -6.71 15.49 7.22
N PRO A 185 -7.58 16.36 7.74
CA PRO A 185 -8.05 16.35 9.13
C PRO A 185 -8.39 14.97 9.69
N TRP A 186 -9.24 14.22 8.98
CA TRP A 186 -9.72 12.91 9.43
C TRP A 186 -8.58 11.93 9.73
N ALA A 187 -7.44 12.03 9.05
CA ALA A 187 -6.30 11.14 9.27
C ALA A 187 -5.66 11.39 10.65
N ARG A 188 -5.65 12.64 11.11
CA ARG A 188 -5.19 13.03 12.46
C ARG A 188 -6.22 12.71 13.53
N GLU A 189 -7.50 12.76 13.17
CA GLU A 189 -8.63 12.42 14.05
C GLU A 189 -8.84 10.91 14.22
N LEU A 190 -8.22 10.08 13.39
CA LEU A 190 -8.38 8.61 13.42
C LEU A 190 -8.13 8.01 14.81
N GLU A 191 -7.19 8.57 15.59
CA GLU A 191 -6.90 8.10 16.96
C GLU A 191 -8.10 8.31 17.89
N ILE A 192 -8.85 9.41 17.73
CA ILE A 192 -10.03 9.73 18.55
C ILE A 192 -11.11 8.68 18.31
N PHE A 193 -11.41 8.37 17.04
CA PHE A 193 -12.41 7.38 16.70
C PHE A 193 -12.07 5.99 17.25
N ILE A 194 -10.81 5.58 17.14
CA ILE A 194 -10.38 4.28 17.68
C ILE A 194 -10.43 4.27 19.21
N ALA A 195 -10.05 5.35 19.88
CA ALA A 195 -10.14 5.44 21.34
C ALA A 195 -11.58 5.33 21.84
N GLU A 196 -12.54 5.93 21.14
CA GLU A 196 -13.96 5.77 21.45
C GLU A 196 -14.45 4.33 21.21
N ASP A 197 -14.02 3.67 20.13
CA ASP A 197 -14.34 2.26 19.87
C ASP A 197 -13.75 1.33 20.96
N MET A 198 -12.64 1.72 21.59
CA MET A 198 -12.04 1.05 22.75
C MET A 198 -12.78 1.34 24.06
N ASN A 199 -13.86 2.13 24.03
CA ASN A 199 -14.55 2.65 25.20
C ASN A 199 -13.65 3.52 26.11
N GLU A 200 -12.54 4.04 25.59
CA GLU A 200 -11.63 4.95 26.29
C GLU A 200 -12.06 6.41 26.11
N ARG A 201 -13.26 6.73 26.58
CA ARG A 201 -13.88 8.05 26.41
C ARG A 201 -13.01 9.18 27.00
N ASP A 202 -12.30 8.91 28.09
CA ASP A 202 -11.40 9.88 28.73
C ASP A 202 -10.19 10.22 27.84
N ALA A 203 -9.63 9.21 27.19
CA ALA A 203 -8.55 9.41 26.23
C ALA A 203 -9.05 10.20 25.01
N ALA A 204 -10.23 9.86 24.48
CA ALA A 204 -10.85 10.60 23.39
C ALA A 204 -11.07 12.08 23.75
N ARG A 205 -11.60 12.37 24.94
CA ARG A 205 -11.76 13.75 25.46
C ARG A 205 -10.44 14.50 25.55
N ALA A 206 -9.41 13.87 26.11
CA ALA A 206 -8.09 14.47 26.24
C ALA A 206 -7.46 14.78 24.88
N LEU A 207 -7.61 13.87 23.91
CA LEU A 207 -7.13 14.07 22.54
C LEU A 207 -7.84 15.23 21.84
N ILE A 208 -9.18 15.27 21.90
CA ILE A 208 -9.97 16.36 21.30
C ILE A 208 -9.60 17.70 21.95
N GLY A 209 -9.53 17.76 23.29
CA GLY A 209 -9.13 18.97 24.01
C GLY A 209 -7.72 19.45 23.63
N GLY A 210 -6.76 18.53 23.51
CA GLY A 210 -5.40 18.84 23.07
C GLY A 210 -5.35 19.37 21.64
N MET A 211 -6.13 18.79 20.71
CA MET A 211 -6.20 19.26 19.32
C MET A 211 -6.80 20.67 19.22
N LEU A 212 -7.88 20.95 19.96
CA LEU A 212 -8.49 22.29 20.02
C LEU A 212 -7.55 23.35 20.61
N GLN A 213 -6.76 22.99 21.63
CA GLN A 213 -5.78 23.91 22.24
C GLN A 213 -4.53 24.13 21.38
N SER A 214 -4.13 23.13 20.59
CA SER A 214 -2.90 23.19 19.80
C SER A 214 -2.90 24.24 18.69
N GLY A 215 -4.08 24.73 18.28
CA GLY A 215 -4.22 25.67 17.16
C GLY A 215 -3.83 25.09 15.79
N GLN A 216 -3.55 23.78 15.70
CA GLN A 216 -3.20 23.10 14.45
C GLN A 216 -4.39 22.89 13.50
N ILE A 217 -5.60 23.22 13.97
CA ILE A 217 -6.84 23.11 13.23
C ILE A 217 -7.27 24.52 12.85
N THR A 218 -7.22 24.80 11.56
CA THR A 218 -7.55 26.12 11.01
C THR A 218 -8.95 26.19 10.39
N ASP A 219 -9.58 25.04 10.11
CA ASP A 219 -10.94 25.01 9.54
C ASP A 219 -12.00 25.24 10.64
N PRO A 220 -12.84 26.29 10.52
CA PRO A 220 -13.93 26.55 11.45
C PRO A 220 -14.92 25.38 11.60
N HIS A 221 -15.17 24.60 10.54
CA HIS A 221 -16.10 23.47 10.59
C HIS A 221 -15.54 22.30 11.41
N GLU A 222 -14.24 22.03 11.26
CA GLU A 222 -13.51 21.01 12.01
C GLU A 222 -13.49 21.37 13.51
N LEU A 223 -13.21 22.63 13.84
CA LEU A 223 -13.28 23.13 15.22
C LEU A 223 -14.67 22.94 15.83
N GLN A 224 -15.73 23.27 15.09
CA GLN A 224 -17.11 23.09 15.56
C GLN A 224 -17.51 21.62 15.70
N PHE A 225 -17.01 20.75 14.81
CA PHE A 225 -17.26 19.31 14.88
C PHE A 225 -16.61 18.72 16.15
N LEU A 226 -15.34 19.00 16.37
CA LEU A 226 -14.60 18.51 17.53
C LEU A 226 -15.12 19.10 18.85
N ALA A 227 -15.47 20.38 18.88
CA ALA A 227 -16.09 21.00 20.05
C ALA A 227 -17.42 20.33 20.42
N ARG A 228 -18.32 20.12 19.45
CA ARG A 228 -19.59 19.41 19.68
C ARG A 228 -19.37 17.98 20.18
N ARG A 229 -18.37 17.28 19.64
CA ARG A 229 -18.04 15.92 20.08
C ARG A 229 -17.49 15.89 21.51
N LEU A 230 -16.66 16.86 21.89
CA LEU A 230 -16.16 17.00 23.26
C LEU A 230 -17.31 17.25 24.24
N ASP A 231 -18.28 18.09 23.87
CA ASP A 231 -19.45 18.36 24.70
C ASP A 231 -20.32 17.11 24.90
N GLN A 232 -20.52 16.31 23.86
CA GLN A 232 -21.22 15.02 23.95
C GLN A 232 -20.54 14.06 24.92
N LEU A 233 -19.23 13.84 24.77
CA LEU A 233 -18.46 12.96 25.66
C LEU A 233 -18.47 13.45 27.12
N ASN A 234 -18.50 14.76 27.34
CA ASN A 234 -18.60 15.34 28.68
C ASN A 234 -19.99 15.17 29.30
N ALA A 235 -21.05 15.25 28.50
CA ALA A 235 -22.41 15.02 28.94
C ALA A 235 -22.61 13.55 29.37
N ASP A 236 -22.14 12.61 28.54
CA ASP A 236 -22.22 11.17 28.82
C ASP A 236 -21.43 10.81 30.09
N HIS A 237 -20.22 11.35 30.26
CA HIS A 237 -19.41 11.14 31.46
C HIS A 237 -20.10 11.62 32.75
N LYS A 238 -20.87 12.73 32.69
CA LYS A 238 -21.65 13.23 33.84
C LYS A 238 -22.86 12.35 34.16
N GLN A 239 -23.44 11.69 33.16
CA GLN A 239 -24.56 10.75 33.36
C GLN A 239 -24.08 9.46 34.02
N ASP A 240 -22.92 8.93 33.61
CA ASP A 240 -22.32 7.72 34.19
C ASP A 240 -21.94 7.88 35.67
N HIS A 241 -21.75 9.12 36.15
CA HIS A 241 -21.34 9.45 37.53
C HIS A 241 -22.47 10.09 38.38
N LYS A 242 -23.73 10.00 37.94
CA LYS A 242 -24.87 10.46 38.73
C LYS A 242 -25.24 9.36 39.76
N PRO A 243 -25.30 9.68 41.08
CA PRO A 243 -25.56 8.70 42.13
C PRO A 243 -26.98 8.12 42.09
#